data_AF-A0A8E2IT01-F1
#
_entry.id   AF-A0A8E2IT01-F1
#
_cell.length_a   1.000
_cell.length_b   1.000
_cell.length_c   1.000
_cell.angle_alpha   90.00
_cell.angle_beta   90.00
_cell.angle_gamma   90.00
#
_symmetry.space_group_name_H-M   'P 1'
#
loop_
_entity.id
_entity.type
_entity.pdbx_description
1 polymer ?
#
loop_
_entity_poly.entity_id
_entity_poly.type
_entity_poly.pdbx_seq_one_letter_code
_entity_poly.pdbx_strand_id
1 'polypeptide(L)'
;MSRDNPVCLGPDHLKNRSTNLVGKSTSCYPSLSVDGRATGVVSHVGAVVLLRAAERAGLTGALSDALAPWRKPLASHDPGKIVLDIAVALALGGDCLADVGLLRAEPGVFGPVASDPTVSRLITTLAADASKALAAIDSARASARAAAWAAAGQHSPGHGIDADHPLIVDL
;
A
#
# COMPACT_ATOMS: atom_id res chain seq x y z
N MET A 1 -34.27 55.82 37.25
CA MET A 1 -35.49 55.50 36.48
C MET A 1 -35.16 55.75 35.01
N SER A 2 -35.53 54.82 34.11
CA SER A 2 -35.19 54.79 32.67
C SER A 2 -33.79 54.28 32.35
N ARG A 3 -33.49 53.42 31.37
CA ARG A 3 -34.15 52.42 30.49
C ARG A 3 -32.96 51.92 29.65
N ASP A 4 -32.89 50.64 29.31
CA ASP A 4 -32.62 50.18 27.93
C ASP A 4 -32.52 48.64 27.85
N ASN A 5 -33.37 48.12 26.96
CA ASN A 5 -33.32 46.81 26.26
C ASN A 5 -32.19 46.89 25.19
N PRO A 6 -31.87 45.94 24.26
CA PRO A 6 -32.51 44.65 23.90
C PRO A 6 -31.49 43.50 23.56
N VAL A 7 -31.87 42.21 23.55
CA VAL A 7 -32.25 41.32 22.41
C VAL A 7 -31.15 41.03 21.33
N CYS A 8 -30.81 39.73 21.25
CA CYS A 8 -30.54 38.86 20.07
C CYS A 8 -29.17 38.68 19.36
N LEU A 9 -28.80 37.39 19.32
CA LEU A 9 -28.40 36.53 18.16
C LEU A 9 -26.90 36.19 17.89
N GLY A 10 -26.47 35.07 18.51
CA GLY A 10 -25.78 33.91 17.89
C GLY A 10 -24.24 33.91 17.78
N PRO A 11 -23.58 32.76 17.48
CA PRO A 11 -23.90 31.35 17.71
C PRO A 11 -22.73 30.58 18.40
N ASP A 12 -22.93 29.99 19.59
CA ASP A 12 -21.87 29.20 20.24
C ASP A 12 -21.97 27.70 19.92
N HIS A 13 -21.13 27.29 18.97
CA HIS A 13 -20.35 26.06 18.97
C HIS A 13 -20.96 24.81 19.66
N LEU A 14 -21.84 24.10 18.96
CA LEU A 14 -22.00 22.67 19.19
C LEU A 14 -20.80 21.90 18.62
N LYS A 15 -19.90 21.61 19.55
CA LYS A 15 -18.77 20.69 19.48
C LYS A 15 -19.22 19.31 18.99
N ASN A 16 -19.02 18.99 17.71
CA ASN A 16 -19.04 17.60 17.26
C ASN A 16 -17.59 17.09 17.19
N ARG A 17 -17.09 16.60 18.34
CA ARG A 17 -15.85 15.82 18.39
C ARG A 17 -16.17 14.37 18.06
N SER A 18 -16.21 14.06 16.76
CA SER A 18 -16.12 12.68 16.30
C SER A 18 -14.66 12.24 16.42
N THR A 19 -14.32 11.60 17.55
CA THR A 19 -13.10 10.83 17.69
C THR A 19 -13.24 9.56 16.85
N ASN A 20 -12.84 9.63 15.57
CA ASN A 20 -12.61 8.41 14.82
C ASN A 20 -11.33 7.77 15.38
N LEU A 21 -11.53 6.69 16.14
CA LEU A 21 -10.48 5.81 16.61
C LEU A 21 -9.70 5.34 15.38
N VAL A 22 -8.47 5.84 15.23
CA VAL A 22 -7.51 5.32 14.26
C VAL A 22 -7.21 3.88 14.68
N GLY A 23 -7.86 2.93 14.01
CA GLY A 23 -7.38 1.56 13.99
C GLY A 23 -5.93 1.62 13.55
N LYS A 24 -5.02 1.12 14.38
CA LYS A 24 -3.58 1.15 14.15
C LYS A 24 -3.28 0.36 12.88
N SER A 25 -3.28 1.02 11.73
CA SER A 25 -2.87 0.43 10.46
C SER A 25 -1.39 0.14 10.55
N THR A 26 -1.01 -1.13 10.49
CA THR A 26 0.37 -1.62 10.30
C THR A 26 0.86 -1.32 8.88
N SER A 27 0.42 -0.21 8.27
CA SER A 27 0.80 0.13 6.91
C SER A 27 2.16 0.81 6.91
N CYS A 28 3.03 0.39 5.99
CA CYS A 28 4.27 1.07 5.70
C CYS A 28 4.07 2.34 4.84
N TYR A 29 2.83 2.61 4.40
CA TYR A 29 2.43 3.78 3.63
C TYR A 29 1.59 4.75 4.48
N PRO A 30 1.72 6.07 4.25
CA PRO A 30 0.88 7.06 4.91
C PRO A 30 -0.62 6.83 4.70
N SER A 31 -1.43 7.18 5.70
CA SER A 31 -2.88 7.17 5.56
C SER A 31 -3.34 8.34 4.70
N LEU A 32 -3.77 8.06 3.47
CA LEU A 32 -4.37 9.06 2.59
C LEU A 32 -5.87 9.20 2.85
N SER A 33 -6.33 10.43 3.11
CA SER A 33 -7.74 10.83 3.08
C SER A 33 -8.04 11.54 1.76
N VAL A 34 -9.01 11.05 1.00
CA VAL A 34 -9.44 11.66 -0.26
C VAL A 34 -10.50 12.73 0.05
N ASP A 35 -10.15 14.02 -0.10
CA ASP A 35 -11.11 15.12 -0.07
C ASP A 35 -11.55 15.46 -1.50
N GLY A 36 -12.87 15.55 -1.72
CA GLY A 36 -13.48 15.76 -3.04
C GLY A 36 -13.28 17.15 -3.69
N ARG A 37 -12.31 17.95 -3.24
CA ARG A 37 -11.94 19.20 -3.92
C ARG A 37 -10.94 18.90 -5.04
N ALA A 38 -11.44 18.91 -6.26
CA ALA A 38 -10.70 18.64 -7.48
C ALA A 38 -9.68 19.75 -7.80
N THR A 39 -8.47 19.62 -7.27
CA THR A 39 -7.25 20.26 -7.79
C THR A 39 -6.09 19.30 -7.62
N GLY A 40 -5.98 18.31 -8.50
CA GLY A 40 -4.87 17.35 -8.54
C GLY A 40 -5.28 15.96 -9.07
N VAL A 41 -5.69 15.88 -10.34
CA VAL A 41 -6.23 14.64 -10.93
C VAL A 41 -5.19 13.99 -11.84
N VAL A 42 -5.08 12.65 -11.71
CA VAL A 42 -4.50 11.66 -12.64
C VAL A 42 -2.96 11.53 -12.70
N SER A 43 -2.39 10.86 -11.69
CA SER A 43 -1.29 9.88 -11.82
C SER A 43 -1.21 9.08 -10.50
N HIS A 44 -1.31 9.81 -9.39
CA HIS A 44 -1.29 9.24 -8.04
C HIS A 44 -2.52 8.40 -7.67
N VAL A 45 -3.71 8.69 -8.20
CA VAL A 45 -4.92 7.91 -7.86
C VAL A 45 -4.75 6.42 -8.21
N GLY A 46 -4.11 6.11 -9.35
CA GLY A 46 -3.80 4.73 -9.74
C GLY A 46 -2.82 4.07 -8.76
N ALA A 47 -1.75 4.77 -8.38
CA ALA A 47 -0.80 4.28 -7.39
C ALA A 47 -1.47 4.02 -6.02
N VAL A 48 -2.36 4.91 -5.58
CA VAL A 48 -3.09 4.75 -4.32
C VAL A 48 -3.99 3.53 -4.38
N VAL A 49 -4.70 3.28 -5.48
CA VAL A 49 -5.52 2.07 -5.63
C VAL A 49 -4.66 0.81 -5.55
N LEU A 50 -3.48 0.78 -6.19
CA LEU A 50 -2.54 -0.33 -6.10
C LEU A 50 -2.06 -0.57 -4.66
N LEU A 51 -1.65 0.49 -3.97
CA LEU A 51 -1.21 0.42 -2.57
C LEU A 51 -2.33 -0.08 -1.65
N ARG A 52 -3.55 0.43 -1.81
CA ARG A 52 -4.72 -0.03 -1.04
C ARG A 52 -5.06 -1.48 -1.34
N ALA A 53 -4.97 -1.91 -2.60
CA ALA A 53 -5.18 -3.31 -2.96
C ALA A 53 -4.12 -4.21 -2.31
N ALA A 54 -2.84 -3.82 -2.36
CA ALA A 54 -1.75 -4.54 -1.71
C ALA A 54 -1.94 -4.63 -0.18
N GLU A 55 -2.35 -3.54 0.48
CA GLU A 55 -2.69 -3.53 1.91
C GLU A 55 -3.88 -4.44 2.22
N ARG A 56 -4.97 -4.36 1.45
CA ARG A 56 -6.18 -5.14 1.67
C ARG A 56 -5.98 -6.63 1.42
N ALA A 57 -5.13 -6.98 0.47
CA ALA A 57 -4.70 -8.34 0.21
C ALA A 57 -3.65 -8.84 1.22
N GLY A 58 -3.12 -7.98 2.10
CA GLY A 58 -2.09 -8.35 3.08
C GLY A 58 -0.69 -8.51 2.49
N LEU A 59 -0.46 -8.09 1.25
CA LEU A 59 0.83 -8.23 0.56
C LEU A 59 1.95 -7.46 1.26
N THR A 60 1.64 -6.27 1.81
CA THR A 60 2.59 -5.43 2.54
C THR A 60 3.23 -6.19 3.72
N GLY A 61 2.38 -6.72 4.62
CA GLY A 61 2.84 -7.49 5.77
C GLY A 61 3.51 -8.80 5.36
N ALA A 62 2.92 -9.53 4.41
CA ALA A 62 3.47 -10.80 3.95
C ALA A 62 4.88 -10.66 3.36
N LEU A 63 5.15 -9.59 2.60
CA LEU A 63 6.49 -9.31 2.08
C LEU A 63 7.47 -8.92 3.20
N SER A 64 7.05 -8.08 4.15
CA SER A 64 7.89 -7.71 5.29
C SER A 64 8.29 -8.92 6.13
N ASP A 65 7.34 -9.83 6.40
CA ASP A 65 7.59 -11.05 7.16
C ASP A 65 8.47 -12.03 6.38
N ALA A 66 8.15 -12.28 5.10
CA ALA A 66 8.89 -13.22 4.27
C ALA A 66 10.34 -12.78 4.03
N LEU A 67 10.60 -11.47 3.92
CA LEU A 67 11.94 -10.92 3.70
C LEU A 67 12.65 -10.48 4.98
N ALA A 68 12.05 -10.68 6.15
CA ALA A 68 12.68 -10.41 7.44
C ALA A 68 14.07 -11.06 7.61
N PRO A 69 14.35 -12.29 7.11
CA PRO A 69 15.69 -12.89 7.22
C PRO A 69 16.82 -12.10 6.54
N TRP A 70 16.50 -11.23 5.57
CA TRP A 70 17.46 -10.36 4.87
C TRP A 70 17.53 -8.95 5.47
N ARG A 71 16.73 -8.65 6.49
CA ARG A 71 16.76 -7.36 7.17
C ARG A 71 18.00 -7.25 8.04
N LYS A 72 18.87 -6.29 7.74
CA LYS A 72 20.02 -5.98 8.61
C LYS A 72 19.54 -5.39 9.94
N PRO A 73 20.19 -5.69 11.08
CA PRO A 73 19.76 -5.21 12.40
C PRO A 73 19.58 -3.69 12.51
N LEU A 74 20.39 -2.91 11.78
CA LEU A 74 20.35 -1.44 11.78
C LEU A 74 19.71 -0.85 10.51
N ALA A 75 18.99 -1.66 9.71
CA ALA A 75 18.35 -1.16 8.50
C ALA A 75 17.14 -0.29 8.84
N SER A 76 17.17 0.96 8.38
CA SER A 76 16.03 1.89 8.45
C SER A 76 14.90 1.50 7.49
N HIS A 77 15.22 0.89 6.36
CA HIS A 77 14.26 0.45 5.36
C HIS A 77 13.94 -1.03 5.50
N ASP A 78 12.65 -1.35 5.46
CA ASP A 78 12.17 -2.72 5.43
C ASP A 78 12.36 -3.33 4.03
N PRO A 79 12.99 -4.53 3.91
CA PRO A 79 13.18 -5.20 2.61
C PRO A 79 11.87 -5.48 1.86
N GLY A 80 10.81 -5.87 2.58
CA GLY A 80 9.49 -6.09 2.01
C GLY A 80 8.92 -4.83 1.38
N LYS A 81 9.03 -3.69 2.07
CA LYS A 81 8.62 -2.39 1.53
C LYS A 81 9.44 -1.97 0.31
N ILE A 82 10.75 -2.18 0.32
CA ILE A 82 11.59 -1.85 -0.86
C ILE A 82 11.14 -2.66 -2.08
N VAL A 83 10.90 -3.96 -1.93
CA VAL A 83 10.43 -4.81 -3.04
C VAL A 83 9.06 -4.37 -3.52
N LEU A 84 8.16 -3.99 -2.61
CA LEU A 84 6.85 -3.46 -2.98
C LEU A 84 6.92 -2.11 -3.71
N ASP A 85 7.79 -1.19 -3.27
CA ASP A 85 8.01 0.09 -3.95
C ASP A 85 8.52 -0.12 -5.38
N ILE A 86 9.43 -1.08 -5.60
CA ILE A 86 9.89 -1.44 -6.95
C ILE A 86 8.72 -1.95 -7.79
N ALA A 87 7.91 -2.85 -7.25
CA ALA A 87 6.73 -3.36 -7.97
C ALA A 87 5.73 -2.26 -8.31
N VAL A 88 5.53 -1.29 -7.42
CA VAL A 88 4.68 -0.12 -7.67
C VAL A 88 5.28 0.78 -8.75
N ALA A 89 6.58 1.05 -8.72
CA ALA A 89 7.25 1.83 -9.77
C ALA A 89 7.10 1.18 -11.15
N LEU A 90 7.29 -0.15 -11.24
CA LEU A 90 7.06 -0.91 -12.46
C LEU A 90 5.59 -0.85 -12.93
N ALA A 91 4.63 -0.97 -12.00
CA ALA A 91 3.21 -0.88 -12.31
C ALA A 91 2.77 0.50 -12.81
N LEU A 92 3.51 1.56 -12.44
CA LEU A 92 3.31 2.92 -12.94
C LEU A 92 4.03 3.19 -14.27
N GLY A 93 4.68 2.18 -14.84
CA GLY A 93 5.38 2.27 -16.13
C GLY A 93 6.88 2.50 -16.04
N GLY A 94 7.47 2.38 -14.85
CA GLY A 94 8.93 2.32 -14.71
C GLY A 94 9.51 1.09 -15.40
N ASP A 95 10.72 1.21 -15.91
CA ASP A 95 11.46 0.14 -16.58
C ASP A 95 12.83 -0.13 -15.92
N CYS A 96 13.20 0.68 -14.93
CA CYS A 96 14.47 0.56 -14.22
C CYS A 96 14.32 0.67 -12.69
N LEU A 97 15.29 0.11 -11.95
CA LEU A 97 15.28 0.18 -10.48
C LEU A 97 15.40 1.61 -9.94
N ALA A 98 15.93 2.56 -10.72
CA ALA A 98 16.07 3.95 -10.31
C ALA A 98 14.72 4.71 -10.36
N ASP A 99 13.69 4.17 -11.04
CA ASP A 99 12.37 4.79 -11.12
C ASP A 99 11.63 4.84 -9.77
N VAL A 100 12.11 4.10 -8.77
CA VAL A 100 11.69 4.32 -7.36
C VAL A 100 11.97 5.76 -6.89
N GLY A 101 12.85 6.50 -7.57
CA GLY A 101 13.03 7.94 -7.39
C GLY A 101 11.76 8.75 -7.65
N LEU A 102 10.89 8.30 -8.56
CA LEU A 102 9.57 8.92 -8.80
C LEU A 102 8.67 8.78 -7.57
N LEU A 103 8.68 7.62 -6.92
CA LEU A 103 7.93 7.41 -5.67
C LEU A 103 8.51 8.25 -4.53
N ARG A 104 9.85 8.37 -4.49
CA ARG A 104 10.56 9.15 -3.47
C ARG A 104 10.27 10.65 -3.57
N ALA A 105 9.98 11.16 -4.76
CA ALA A 105 9.57 12.55 -4.96
C ALA A 105 8.21 12.87 -4.31
N GLU A 106 7.42 11.84 -3.97
CA GLU A 106 6.04 11.97 -3.52
C GLU A 106 5.84 11.31 -2.13
N PRO A 107 6.56 11.77 -1.09
CA PRO A 107 6.58 11.15 0.23
C PRO A 107 5.22 11.19 0.94
N GLY A 108 4.31 12.09 0.53
CA GLY A 108 2.94 12.13 1.03
C GLY A 108 2.12 10.88 0.68
N VAL A 109 2.46 10.21 -0.43
CA VAL A 109 1.78 9.00 -0.92
C VAL A 109 2.56 7.74 -0.55
N PHE A 110 3.88 7.75 -0.78
CA PHE A 110 4.72 6.54 -0.70
C PHE A 110 5.53 6.42 0.60
N GLY A 111 5.49 7.45 1.45
CA GLY A 111 6.30 7.51 2.66
C GLY A 111 7.81 7.51 2.36
N PRO A 112 8.65 7.06 3.32
CA PRO A 112 10.10 6.98 3.11
C PRO A 112 10.49 5.90 2.10
N VAL A 113 10.89 6.30 0.88
CA VAL A 113 11.38 5.38 -0.17
C VAL A 113 12.90 5.29 -0.16
N ALA A 114 13.43 4.07 -0.21
CA ALA A 114 14.88 3.82 -0.16
C ALA A 114 15.61 4.47 -1.34
N SER A 115 16.85 4.92 -1.12
CA SER A 115 17.72 5.45 -2.18
C SER A 115 18.19 4.37 -3.15
N ASP A 116 18.56 4.73 -4.38
CA ASP A 116 18.98 3.77 -5.42
C ASP A 116 20.17 2.89 -4.97
N PRO A 117 21.21 3.42 -4.29
CA PRO A 117 22.26 2.56 -3.73
C PRO A 117 21.76 1.59 -2.66
N THR A 118 20.70 1.93 -1.93
CA THR A 118 20.08 1.04 -0.93
C THR A 118 19.29 -0.07 -1.62
N VAL A 119 18.54 0.27 -2.66
CA VAL A 119 17.84 -0.70 -3.51
C VAL A 119 18.83 -1.66 -4.16
N SER A 120 19.87 -1.14 -4.81
CA SER A 120 20.92 -1.94 -5.43
C SER A 120 21.55 -2.93 -4.45
N ARG A 121 21.96 -2.48 -3.26
CA ARG A 121 22.51 -3.37 -2.22
C ARG A 121 21.53 -4.44 -1.76
N LEU A 122 20.25 -4.11 -1.61
CA LEU A 122 19.24 -5.11 -1.26
C LEU A 122 19.13 -6.17 -2.36
N ILE A 123 19.02 -5.76 -3.63
CA ILE A 123 18.93 -6.69 -4.76
C ILE A 123 20.18 -7.58 -4.83
N THR A 124 21.38 -7.03 -4.64
CA THR A 124 22.62 -7.84 -4.55
C THR A 124 22.54 -8.86 -3.40
N THR A 125 22.00 -8.45 -2.25
CA THR A 125 21.88 -9.33 -1.07
C THR A 125 20.85 -10.46 -1.31
N LEU A 126 19.72 -10.16 -1.97
CA LEU A 126 18.73 -11.17 -2.35
C LEU A 126 19.28 -12.11 -3.43
N ALA A 127 20.00 -11.57 -4.40
CA ALA A 127 20.58 -12.33 -5.51
C ALA A 127 21.67 -13.32 -5.06
N ALA A 128 22.32 -13.09 -3.90
CA ALA A 128 23.27 -14.03 -3.33
C ALA A 128 22.64 -15.41 -3.00
N ASP A 129 21.33 -15.46 -2.77
CA ASP A 129 20.54 -16.69 -2.67
C ASP A 129 19.17 -16.48 -3.35
N ALA A 130 19.23 -16.31 -4.69
CA ALA A 130 18.07 -15.95 -5.49
C ALA A 130 16.93 -16.97 -5.36
N SER A 131 17.23 -18.27 -5.30
CA SER A 131 16.23 -19.33 -5.16
C SER A 131 15.42 -19.16 -3.87
N LYS A 132 16.08 -18.91 -2.74
CA LYS A 132 15.42 -18.70 -1.46
C LYS A 132 14.65 -17.37 -1.42
N ALA A 133 15.22 -16.32 -1.98
CA ALA A 133 14.57 -15.01 -2.04
C ALA A 133 13.29 -15.06 -2.91
N LEU A 134 13.35 -15.69 -4.07
CA LEU A 134 12.20 -15.87 -4.95
C LEU A 134 11.11 -16.72 -4.29
N ALA A 135 11.48 -17.83 -3.64
CA ALA A 135 10.52 -18.66 -2.89
C ALA A 135 9.80 -17.87 -1.78
N ALA A 136 10.52 -16.99 -1.06
CA ALA A 136 9.93 -16.12 -0.05
C ALA A 136 8.95 -15.10 -0.66
N ILE A 137 9.32 -14.45 -1.76
CA ILE A 137 8.46 -13.51 -2.49
C ILE A 137 7.22 -14.23 -3.04
N ASP A 138 7.38 -15.43 -3.61
CA ASP A 138 6.29 -16.21 -4.16
C ASP A 138 5.32 -16.69 -3.07
N SER A 139 5.81 -17.06 -1.89
CA SER A 139 4.98 -17.37 -0.74
C SER A 139 4.13 -16.18 -0.29
N ALA A 140 4.73 -14.98 -0.22
CA ALA A 140 4.01 -13.75 0.10
C ALA A 140 2.95 -13.42 -0.96
N ARG A 141 3.30 -13.52 -2.25
CA ARG A 141 2.37 -13.32 -3.37
C ARG A 141 1.24 -14.34 -3.39
N ALA A 142 1.52 -15.60 -3.10
CA ALA A 142 0.51 -16.66 -3.03
C ALA A 142 -0.51 -16.38 -1.93
N SER A 143 -0.03 -15.99 -0.74
CA SER A 143 -0.89 -15.61 0.39
C SER A 143 -1.76 -14.40 0.05
N ALA A 144 -1.18 -13.36 -0.53
CA ALA A 144 -1.93 -12.18 -0.95
C ALA A 144 -2.97 -12.48 -2.03
N ARG A 145 -2.62 -13.34 -3.01
CA ARG A 145 -3.54 -13.77 -4.06
C ARG A 145 -4.71 -14.57 -3.48
N ALA A 146 -4.44 -15.49 -2.55
CA ALA A 146 -5.49 -16.25 -1.87
C ALA A 146 -6.47 -15.31 -1.14
N ALA A 147 -5.96 -14.30 -0.43
CA ALA A 147 -6.79 -13.30 0.24
C ALA A 147 -7.61 -12.45 -0.76
N ALA A 148 -7.00 -12.02 -1.86
CA ALA A 148 -7.69 -11.26 -2.91
C ALA A 148 -8.84 -12.06 -3.55
N TRP A 149 -8.62 -13.34 -3.83
CA TRP A 149 -9.65 -14.23 -4.38
C TRP A 149 -10.74 -14.59 -3.38
N ALA A 150 -10.40 -14.76 -2.11
CA ALA A 150 -11.41 -14.91 -1.06
C ALA A 150 -12.31 -13.66 -0.99
N ALA A 151 -11.73 -12.46 -1.10
CA ALA A 151 -12.49 -11.21 -1.12
C ALA A 151 -13.36 -11.04 -2.37
N ALA A 152 -12.95 -11.60 -3.52
CA ALA A 152 -13.73 -11.55 -4.78
C ALA A 152 -14.99 -12.43 -4.74
N GLY A 153 -15.04 -13.45 -3.88
CA GLY A 153 -16.19 -14.33 -3.72
C GLY A 153 -16.59 -15.01 -5.03
N GLN A 154 -17.83 -14.76 -5.49
CA GLN A 154 -18.35 -15.33 -6.73
C GLN A 154 -17.64 -14.82 -7.99
N HIS A 155 -16.94 -13.68 -7.91
CA HIS A 155 -16.15 -13.13 -9.01
C HIS A 155 -14.71 -13.67 -9.03
N SER A 156 -14.35 -14.56 -8.09
CA SER A 156 -13.06 -15.23 -8.11
C SER A 156 -12.95 -16.12 -9.35
N PRO A 157 -11.78 -16.17 -10.02
CA PRO A 157 -11.58 -17.08 -11.15
C PRO A 157 -11.76 -18.55 -10.75
N GLY A 158 -11.63 -18.91 -9.47
CA GLY A 158 -11.86 -20.27 -8.99
C GLY A 158 -13.32 -20.59 -8.61
N HIS A 159 -14.24 -19.66 -8.76
CA HIS A 159 -15.64 -19.88 -8.36
C HIS A 159 -16.35 -20.83 -9.32
N GLY A 160 -17.02 -21.85 -8.77
CA GLY A 160 -17.78 -22.82 -9.57
C GLY A 160 -16.92 -23.75 -10.43
N ILE A 161 -15.61 -23.83 -10.15
CA ILE A 161 -14.70 -24.70 -10.89
C ILE A 161 -14.72 -26.11 -10.33
N ASP A 162 -14.94 -27.05 -11.23
CA ASP A 162 -14.91 -28.49 -10.96
C ASP A 162 -14.30 -29.25 -12.15
N ALA A 163 -14.38 -30.57 -12.12
CA ALA A 163 -13.83 -31.40 -13.18
C ALA A 163 -14.56 -31.23 -14.53
N ASP A 164 -15.84 -30.85 -14.51
CA ASP A 164 -16.68 -30.66 -15.70
C ASP A 164 -16.61 -29.21 -16.21
N HIS A 165 -16.23 -28.26 -15.36
CA HIS A 165 -16.06 -26.83 -15.65
C HIS A 165 -14.67 -26.34 -15.19
N PRO A 166 -13.58 -26.73 -15.89
CA PRO A 166 -12.23 -26.41 -15.47
C PRO A 166 -11.87 -24.92 -15.69
N LEU A 167 -10.88 -24.42 -14.94
CA LEU A 167 -10.27 -23.12 -15.21
C LEU A 167 -9.47 -23.20 -16.50
N ILE A 168 -9.87 -22.46 -17.54
CA ILE A 168 -9.09 -22.33 -18.77
C ILE A 168 -8.23 -21.08 -18.65
N VAL A 169 -6.90 -21.26 -18.68
CA VAL A 169 -5.93 -20.17 -18.73
C VAL A 169 -5.31 -20.13 -20.11
N ASP A 170 -5.53 -19.04 -20.83
CA ASP A 170 -4.85 -18.74 -22.09
C ASP A 170 -3.52 -18.03 -21.78
N LEU A 171 -2.44 -18.41 -22.47
CA LEU A 171 -1.07 -17.94 -22.21
C LEU A 171 -0.51 -17.16 -23.40
#